data_AF-A0A6L9VYD3-F1
#
_entry.id   AF-A0A6L9VYD3-F1
#
_cell.length_a   1.000
_cell.length_b   1.000
_cell.length_c   1.000
_cell.angle_alpha   90.00
_cell.angle_beta   90.00
_cell.angle_gamma   90.00
#
_symmetry.space_group_name_H-M   'P 1'
#
loop_
_entity.id
_entity.type
_entity.pdbx_description
1 polymer ?
#
loop_
_entity_poly.entity_id
_entity_poly.type
_entity_poly.pdbx_seq_one_letter_code
_entity_poly.pdbx_strand_id
1 'polypeptide(L)'
;MIDPAAPSVGATSEVGPLRTVMLHRPGPELRRLTPRNNDQLLFDGVPWVDRAQEEHDAFAQALTDRGVEVLHLDALLAEILSFPAARAELIGAAVDDPRLGATLQRDATRHLAWLSPEDLAAALIAGLAHDELRGHGLAYQLMDRSDFVVPPLPNLLFTRDSSVWIGDEVAVTSLAMPARHRESTITAA
;
A
#
# COMPACT_ATOMS: atom_id res chain seq x y z
N MET A 1 29.58 -5.64 4.73
CA MET A 1 30.61 -4.73 4.22
C MET A 1 29.87 -3.71 3.39
N ILE A 2 29.61 -2.52 3.94
CA ILE A 2 28.86 -1.47 3.25
C ILE A 2 29.84 -0.79 2.31
N ASP A 3 29.49 -0.72 1.02
CA ASP A 3 30.30 -0.09 -0.02
C ASP A 3 30.39 1.43 0.25
N PRO A 4 31.59 2.00 0.47
CA PRO A 4 31.76 3.43 0.77
C PRO A 4 31.45 4.35 -0.44
N ALA A 5 31.15 3.80 -1.61
CA ALA A 5 30.80 4.56 -2.82
C ALA A 5 29.28 4.62 -3.10
N ALA A 6 28.44 3.97 -2.29
CA ALA A 6 27.00 4.13 -2.44
C ALA A 6 26.61 5.58 -2.05
N PRO A 7 25.91 6.33 -2.93
CA PRO A 7 25.42 7.65 -2.57
C PRO A 7 24.55 7.53 -1.31
N SER A 8 24.80 8.39 -0.31
CA SER A 8 23.99 8.42 0.91
C SER A 8 22.55 8.78 0.53
N VAL A 9 21.60 7.88 0.82
CA VAL A 9 20.17 8.15 0.67
C VAL A 9 19.76 9.15 1.74
N GLY A 10 18.99 10.17 1.37
CA GLY A 10 18.57 11.19 2.32
C GLY A 10 18.00 12.45 1.68
N ALA A 11 17.36 13.27 2.52
CA ALA A 11 16.81 14.57 2.18
C ALA A 11 17.29 15.64 3.18
N THR A 12 18.15 16.54 2.72
CA THR A 12 18.70 17.66 3.53
C THR A 12 18.16 19.03 3.12
N SER A 13 17.31 19.08 2.08
CA SER A 13 16.70 20.30 1.56
C SER A 13 15.39 20.00 0.83
N GLU A 14 14.39 20.87 0.97
CA GLU A 14 13.12 20.82 0.22
C GLU A 14 13.20 21.47 -1.17
N VAL A 15 14.29 22.19 -1.47
CA VAL A 15 14.47 22.95 -2.74
C VAL A 15 15.73 22.56 -3.51
N GLY A 16 16.51 21.62 -2.97
CA GLY A 16 17.69 21.09 -3.65
C GLY A 16 17.35 20.24 -4.88
N PRO A 17 18.32 19.92 -5.74
CA PRO A 17 18.11 19.02 -6.86
C PRO A 17 17.66 17.64 -6.36
N LEU A 18 16.46 17.23 -6.74
CA LEU A 18 15.92 15.91 -6.46
C LEU A 18 16.66 14.86 -7.30
N ARG A 19 17.07 13.74 -6.68
CA ARG A 19 17.79 12.65 -7.35
C ARG A 19 16.95 11.38 -7.49
N THR A 20 16.27 11.01 -6.41
CA THR A 20 15.41 9.82 -6.35
C THR A 20 14.13 10.18 -5.60
N VAL A 21 13.00 9.65 -6.03
CA VAL A 21 11.69 9.84 -5.39
C VAL A 21 10.88 8.55 -5.42
N MET A 22 10.10 8.31 -4.37
CA MET A 22 9.17 7.18 -4.30
C MET A 22 7.74 7.65 -4.57
N LEU A 23 7.10 7.03 -5.57
CA LEU A 23 5.72 7.30 -5.97
C LEU A 23 4.88 6.02 -5.88
N HIS A 24 3.57 6.19 -5.75
CA HIS A 24 2.58 5.11 -5.88
C HIS A 24 1.63 5.46 -7.01
N ARG A 25 1.62 4.64 -8.07
CA ARG A 25 0.75 4.87 -9.21
C ARG A 25 -0.69 4.50 -8.83
N PRO A 26 -1.69 5.37 -9.08
CA PRO A 26 -3.11 5.03 -8.88
C PRO A 26 -3.50 3.67 -9.47
N GLY A 27 -4.11 2.82 -8.65
CA GLY A 27 -4.45 1.45 -9.01
C GLY A 27 -5.87 1.02 -8.67
N PRO A 28 -6.13 -0.30 -8.65
CA PRO A 28 -7.45 -0.86 -8.34
C PRO A 28 -8.00 -0.46 -6.96
N GLU A 29 -7.16 -0.10 -5.99
CA GLU A 29 -7.55 0.44 -4.69
C GLU A 29 -8.48 1.66 -4.82
N LEU A 30 -8.25 2.52 -5.81
CA LEU A 30 -9.12 3.68 -6.06
C LEU A 30 -10.45 3.28 -6.68
N ARG A 31 -10.51 2.16 -7.42
CA ARG A 31 -11.78 1.62 -7.97
C ARG A 31 -12.66 1.00 -6.89
N ARG A 32 -12.13 0.72 -5.69
CA ARG A 32 -12.89 0.26 -4.52
C ARG A 32 -13.64 1.38 -3.80
N LEU A 33 -13.37 2.64 -4.15
CA LEU A 33 -14.07 3.79 -3.62
C LEU A 33 -15.49 3.85 -4.18
N THR A 34 -16.44 4.03 -3.27
CA THR A 34 -17.86 4.19 -3.56
C THR A 34 -18.37 5.42 -2.80
N PRO A 35 -19.50 6.02 -3.22
CA PRO A 35 -20.09 7.12 -2.48
C PRO A 35 -20.49 6.78 -1.03
N ARG A 36 -20.49 5.50 -0.64
CA ARG A 36 -20.82 5.06 0.72
C ARG A 36 -19.60 4.92 1.64
N ASN A 37 -18.41 4.74 1.08
CA ASN A 37 -17.19 4.46 1.86
C ASN A 37 -16.06 5.49 1.65
N ASN A 38 -16.23 6.47 0.75
CA ASN A 38 -15.23 7.48 0.44
C ASN A 38 -14.78 8.27 1.68
N ASP A 39 -15.73 8.72 2.52
CA ASP A 39 -15.42 9.51 3.72
C ASP A 39 -14.64 8.67 4.75
N GLN A 40 -14.98 7.39 4.87
CA GLN A 40 -14.25 6.45 5.75
C GLN A 40 -12.84 6.16 5.24
N LEU A 41 -12.64 6.21 3.92
CA LEU A 41 -11.37 6.01 3.24
C LEU A 41 -10.63 7.33 2.94
N LEU A 42 -11.13 8.45 3.47
CA LEU A 42 -10.51 9.78 3.42
C LEU A 42 -10.34 10.33 1.99
N PHE A 43 -11.32 10.04 1.12
CA PHE A 43 -11.37 10.57 -0.26
C PHE A 43 -12.60 11.45 -0.46
N ASP A 44 -12.39 12.68 -0.95
CA ASP A 44 -13.45 13.68 -1.16
C ASP A 44 -14.46 13.30 -2.27
N GLY A 45 -14.10 12.34 -3.13
CA GLY A 45 -14.96 11.87 -4.22
C GLY A 45 -14.41 10.61 -4.88
N VAL A 46 -15.22 9.99 -5.74
CA VAL A 46 -14.80 8.81 -6.51
C VAL A 46 -13.94 9.27 -7.70
N PRO A 47 -12.66 8.88 -7.77
CA PRO A 47 -11.75 9.35 -8.82
C PRO A 47 -12.01 8.65 -10.15
N TRP A 48 -11.77 9.36 -11.25
CA TRP A 48 -11.63 8.72 -12.56
C TRP A 48 -10.24 8.09 -12.66
N VAL A 49 -10.14 6.83 -12.28
CA VAL A 49 -8.86 6.11 -12.12
C VAL A 49 -8.00 6.14 -13.37
N ASP A 50 -8.57 5.88 -14.55
CA ASP A 50 -7.80 5.88 -15.80
C ASP A 50 -7.22 7.26 -16.11
N ARG A 51 -7.97 8.33 -15.82
CA ARG A 51 -7.48 9.70 -15.96
C ARG A 51 -6.40 10.04 -14.92
N ALA A 52 -6.58 9.61 -13.68
CA ALA A 52 -5.58 9.80 -12.63
C ALA A 52 -4.27 9.05 -12.95
N GLN A 53 -4.37 7.89 -13.59
CA GLN A 53 -3.23 7.15 -14.11
C GLN A 53 -2.50 7.92 -15.21
N GLU A 54 -3.20 8.45 -16.21
CA GLU A 54 -2.60 9.29 -17.26
C GLU A 54 -1.85 10.50 -16.66
N GLU A 55 -2.47 11.17 -15.68
CA GLU A 55 -1.89 12.36 -15.03
C GLU A 55 -0.68 11.99 -14.17
N HIS A 56 -0.75 10.87 -13.44
CA HIS A 56 0.38 10.37 -12.66
C HIS A 56 1.54 9.91 -13.55
N ASP A 57 1.26 9.26 -14.68
CA ASP A 57 2.28 8.83 -15.64
C ASP A 57 2.98 10.05 -16.27
N ALA A 58 2.23 11.09 -16.64
CA ALA A 58 2.80 12.34 -17.10
C ALA A 58 3.67 13.03 -16.02
N PHE A 59 3.26 12.97 -14.75
CA PHE A 59 4.04 13.48 -13.64
C PHE A 59 5.36 12.72 -13.43
N ALA A 60 5.32 11.38 -13.42
CA ALA A 60 6.51 10.53 -13.32
C ALA A 60 7.45 10.74 -14.53
N GLN A 61 6.88 10.89 -15.75
CA GLN A 61 7.67 11.20 -16.94
C GLN A 61 8.39 12.55 -16.81
N ALA A 62 7.72 13.59 -16.31
CA ALA A 62 8.34 14.90 -16.14
C ALA A 62 9.53 14.87 -15.16
N LEU A 63 9.50 13.98 -14.15
CA LEU A 63 10.61 13.75 -13.23
C LEU A 63 11.77 13.00 -13.89
N THR A 64 11.47 11.89 -14.58
CA THR A 64 12.49 11.08 -15.25
C THR A 64 13.17 11.83 -16.41
N ASP A 65 12.44 12.67 -17.15
CA ASP A 65 13.00 13.57 -18.18
C ASP A 65 14.05 14.54 -17.60
N ARG A 66 14.02 14.79 -16.29
CA ARG A 66 14.98 15.64 -15.56
C ARG A 66 16.09 14.82 -14.90
N GLY A 67 16.17 13.52 -15.18
CA GLY A 67 17.16 12.62 -14.61
C GLY A 67 16.88 12.21 -13.17
N VAL A 68 15.65 12.40 -12.68
CA VAL A 68 15.24 11.90 -11.36
C VAL A 68 14.88 10.42 -11.49
N GLU A 69 15.44 9.59 -10.63
CA GLU A 69 15.04 8.19 -10.47
C GLU A 69 13.68 8.12 -9.77
N VAL A 70 12.73 7.42 -10.38
CA VAL A 70 11.39 7.21 -9.82
C VAL A 70 11.28 5.75 -9.37
N LEU A 71 11.16 5.55 -8.06
CA LEU A 71 10.87 4.25 -7.45
C LEU A 71 9.36 4.11 -7.25
N HIS A 72 8.85 2.91 -7.52
CA HIS A 72 7.42 2.61 -7.38
C HIS A 72 7.16 1.75 -6.15
N LEU A 73 6.25 2.20 -5.29
CA LEU A 73 5.95 1.56 -4.00
C LEU A 73 5.47 0.12 -4.16
N ASP A 74 4.61 -0.16 -5.15
CA ASP A 74 4.09 -1.49 -5.46
C ASP A 74 5.21 -2.45 -5.90
N ALA A 75 6.16 -1.97 -6.72
CA ALA A 75 7.32 -2.74 -7.13
C ALA A 75 8.25 -3.06 -5.95
N LEU A 76 8.57 -2.05 -5.13
CA LEU A 76 9.38 -2.24 -3.91
C LEU A 76 8.69 -3.21 -2.94
N LEU A 77 7.38 -3.10 -2.77
CA LEU A 77 6.60 -4.01 -1.94
C LEU A 77 6.66 -5.45 -2.47
N ALA A 78 6.53 -5.65 -3.78
CA ALA A 78 6.64 -6.98 -4.38
C ALA A 78 8.04 -7.59 -4.14
N GLU A 79 9.11 -6.79 -4.21
CA GLU A 79 10.46 -7.23 -3.84
C GLU A 79 10.54 -7.64 -2.36
N ILE A 80 10.01 -6.82 -1.45
CA ILE A 80 10.00 -7.09 -0.01
C ILE A 80 9.22 -8.37 0.32
N LEU A 81 8.11 -8.62 -0.37
CA LEU A 81 7.27 -9.81 -0.19
C LEU A 81 7.93 -11.12 -0.67
N SER A 82 9.08 -11.04 -1.34
CA SER A 82 9.92 -12.22 -1.60
C SER A 82 10.63 -12.72 -0.33
N PHE A 83 10.79 -11.88 0.70
CA PHE A 83 11.39 -12.25 1.97
C PHE A 83 10.34 -12.88 2.90
N PRO A 84 10.53 -14.13 3.37
CA PRO A 84 9.51 -14.84 4.14
C PRO A 84 9.08 -14.15 5.45
N ALA A 85 10.00 -13.44 6.12
CA ALA A 85 9.70 -12.74 7.37
C ALA A 85 8.77 -11.54 7.14
N ALA A 86 9.15 -10.62 6.24
CA ALA A 86 8.34 -9.47 5.86
C ALA A 86 6.98 -9.89 5.29
N ARG A 87 6.97 -10.96 4.46
CA ARG A 87 5.73 -11.54 3.96
C ARG A 87 4.78 -12.00 5.07
N ALA A 88 5.28 -12.72 6.07
CA ALA A 88 4.46 -13.20 7.17
C ALA A 88 3.92 -12.06 8.03
N GLU A 89 4.75 -11.04 8.29
CA GLU A 89 4.37 -9.84 9.03
C GLU A 89 3.28 -9.05 8.30
N LEU A 90 3.47 -8.74 7.02
CA LEU A 90 2.52 -7.98 6.21
C LEU A 90 1.19 -8.69 6.02
N ILE A 91 1.20 -10.03 5.83
CA ILE A 91 -0.04 -10.81 5.79
C ILE A 91 -0.74 -10.77 7.15
N GLY A 92 0.00 -10.94 8.24
CA GLY A 92 -0.54 -10.89 9.60
C GLY A 92 -1.24 -9.56 9.87
N ALA A 93 -0.57 -8.45 9.61
CA ALA A 93 -1.12 -7.11 9.76
C ALA A 93 -2.34 -6.86 8.86
N ALA A 94 -2.37 -7.44 7.66
CA ALA A 94 -3.48 -7.27 6.73
C ALA A 94 -4.79 -7.93 7.19
N VAL A 95 -4.70 -8.98 8.01
CA VAL A 95 -5.86 -9.73 8.52
C VAL A 95 -6.09 -9.54 10.02
N ASP A 96 -5.38 -8.62 10.66
CA ASP A 96 -5.51 -8.32 12.09
C ASP A 96 -6.75 -7.46 12.41
N ASP A 97 -7.88 -7.82 11.82
CA ASP A 97 -9.17 -7.22 12.14
C ASP A 97 -9.99 -8.21 13.01
N PRO A 98 -10.29 -7.84 14.27
CA PRO A 98 -11.08 -8.68 15.17
C PRO A 98 -12.44 -9.10 14.62
N ARG A 99 -13.02 -8.33 13.69
CA ARG A 99 -14.32 -8.62 13.07
C ARG A 99 -14.30 -9.87 12.21
N LEU A 100 -13.14 -10.24 11.66
CA LEU A 100 -12.99 -11.44 10.86
C LEU A 100 -13.12 -12.71 11.73
N GLY A 101 -12.65 -12.63 12.98
CA GLY A 101 -12.56 -13.79 13.86
C GLY A 101 -11.58 -14.86 13.37
N ALA A 102 -11.20 -15.77 14.26
CA ALA A 102 -10.08 -16.70 14.02
C ALA A 102 -10.25 -17.65 12.81
N THR A 103 -11.49 -17.91 12.38
CA THR A 103 -11.73 -18.80 11.22
C THR A 103 -11.47 -18.07 9.91
N LEU A 104 -12.09 -16.91 9.70
CA LEU A 104 -11.90 -16.14 8.48
C LEU A 104 -10.47 -15.58 8.38
N GLN A 105 -9.87 -15.18 9.51
CA GLN A 105 -8.45 -14.79 9.54
C GLN A 105 -7.55 -15.91 8.99
N ARG A 106 -7.75 -17.17 9.41
CA ARG A 106 -6.95 -18.30 8.91
C ARG A 106 -7.17 -18.58 7.43
N ASP A 107 -8.40 -18.42 6.93
CA ASP A 107 -8.70 -18.58 5.51
C ASP A 107 -8.04 -17.48 4.67
N ALA A 108 -8.14 -16.23 5.13
CA ALA A 108 -7.52 -15.08 4.49
C ALA A 108 -5.98 -15.19 4.48
N THR A 109 -5.36 -15.50 5.62
CA THR A 109 -3.91 -15.77 5.70
C THR A 109 -3.48 -16.85 4.73
N ARG A 110 -4.22 -17.96 4.67
CA ARG A 110 -3.91 -19.05 3.75
C ARG A 110 -3.99 -18.60 2.30
N HIS A 111 -5.07 -17.91 1.93
CA HIS A 111 -5.26 -17.40 0.58
C HIS A 111 -4.10 -16.47 0.16
N LEU A 112 -3.78 -15.47 0.99
CA LEU A 112 -2.69 -14.52 0.72
C LEU A 112 -1.30 -15.20 0.68
N ALA A 113 -1.09 -16.24 1.48
CA ALA A 113 0.16 -16.99 1.49
C ALA A 113 0.41 -17.79 0.19
N TRP A 114 -0.63 -18.04 -0.63
CA TRP A 114 -0.50 -18.74 -1.91
C TRP A 114 -0.21 -17.83 -3.11
N LEU A 115 -0.37 -16.52 -2.96
CA LEU A 115 -0.16 -15.56 -4.05
C LEU A 115 1.33 -15.42 -4.41
N SER A 116 1.63 -15.00 -5.65
CA SER A 116 3.00 -14.54 -5.96
C SER A 116 3.29 -13.24 -5.19
N PRO A 117 4.57 -12.81 -5.06
CA PRO A 117 4.88 -11.52 -4.44
C PRO A 117 4.16 -10.33 -5.08
N GLU A 118 4.04 -10.34 -6.41
CA GLU A 118 3.34 -9.30 -7.18
C GLU A 118 1.83 -9.31 -6.92
N ASP A 119 1.20 -10.50 -6.98
CA ASP A 119 -0.23 -10.65 -6.69
C ASP A 119 -0.54 -10.32 -5.22
N LEU A 120 0.37 -10.64 -4.31
CA LEU A 120 0.23 -10.30 -2.90
C LEU A 120 0.37 -8.79 -2.68
N ALA A 121 1.33 -8.12 -3.30
CA ALA A 121 1.46 -6.66 -3.25
C ALA A 121 0.16 -6.00 -3.74
N ALA A 122 -0.34 -6.45 -4.90
CA ALA A 122 -1.59 -5.97 -5.46
C ALA A 122 -2.78 -6.19 -4.51
N ALA A 123 -2.91 -7.38 -3.90
CA ALA A 123 -3.98 -7.67 -2.95
C ALA A 123 -3.88 -6.84 -1.65
N LEU A 124 -2.67 -6.59 -1.15
CA LEU A 124 -2.44 -5.79 0.05
C LEU A 124 -2.76 -4.31 -0.17
N ILE A 125 -2.49 -3.78 -1.38
CA ILE A 125 -2.79 -2.41 -1.80
C ILE A 125 -4.27 -2.25 -2.16
N ALA A 126 -4.76 -3.07 -3.10
CA ALA A 126 -6.12 -2.99 -3.65
C ALA A 126 -7.21 -3.49 -2.69
N GLY A 127 -6.83 -4.20 -1.65
CA GLY A 127 -7.74 -4.90 -0.76
C GLY A 127 -8.31 -6.18 -1.39
N LEU A 128 -8.95 -6.97 -0.53
CA LEU A 128 -9.59 -8.24 -0.84
C LEU A 128 -11.04 -8.17 -0.38
N ALA A 129 -11.98 -8.13 -1.32
CA ALA A 129 -13.41 -8.17 -1.02
C ALA A 129 -13.84 -9.58 -0.61
N HIS A 130 -14.98 -9.65 0.09
CA HIS A 130 -15.57 -10.90 0.55
C HIS A 130 -15.78 -11.91 -0.59
N ASP A 131 -16.24 -11.48 -1.77
CA ASP A 131 -16.53 -12.38 -2.90
C ASP A 131 -15.29 -12.83 -3.69
N GLU A 132 -14.12 -12.25 -3.41
CA GLU A 132 -12.82 -12.65 -3.95
C GLU A 132 -12.15 -13.73 -3.08
N LEU A 133 -12.61 -13.91 -1.84
CA LEU A 133 -12.12 -14.94 -0.93
C LEU A 133 -13.10 -16.10 -0.81
N ARG A 134 -12.59 -17.34 -0.91
CA ARG A 134 -13.37 -18.51 -0.51
C ARG A 134 -13.19 -18.77 0.99
N GLY A 135 -14.04 -18.13 1.80
CA GLY A 135 -14.03 -18.28 3.26
C GLY A 135 -15.13 -19.19 3.80
N HIS A 136 -15.05 -19.48 5.10
CA HIS A 136 -16.11 -20.14 5.85
C HIS A 136 -16.23 -19.61 7.28
N GLY A 137 -17.31 -19.99 7.96
CA GLY A 137 -17.60 -19.60 9.34
C GLY A 137 -18.61 -18.45 9.44
N LEU A 138 -19.01 -18.14 10.69
CA LEU A 138 -20.08 -17.20 10.96
C LEU A 138 -19.77 -15.78 10.49
N ALA A 139 -18.55 -15.28 10.76
CA ALA A 139 -18.14 -13.94 10.34
C ALA A 139 -18.26 -13.79 8.81
N TYR A 140 -17.71 -14.75 8.05
CA TYR A 140 -17.82 -14.79 6.60
C TYR A 140 -19.29 -14.80 6.13
N GLN A 141 -20.16 -15.61 6.74
CA GLN A 141 -21.57 -15.68 6.36
C GLN A 141 -22.38 -14.41 6.67
N LEU A 142 -21.95 -13.61 7.66
CA LEU A 142 -22.60 -12.39 8.07
C LEU A 142 -22.08 -11.14 7.33
N MET A 143 -20.94 -11.23 6.65
CA MET A 143 -20.39 -10.13 5.86
C MET A 143 -21.24 -9.88 4.62
N ASP A 144 -21.43 -8.61 4.29
CA ASP A 144 -22.01 -8.23 3.01
C ASP A 144 -21.01 -8.54 1.88
N ARG A 145 -21.54 -8.80 0.68
CA ARG A 145 -20.70 -9.13 -0.48
C ARG A 145 -19.68 -8.04 -0.84
N SER A 146 -20.00 -6.78 -0.53
CA SER A 146 -19.13 -5.63 -0.77
C SER A 146 -18.17 -5.34 0.38
N ASP A 147 -18.24 -6.08 1.49
CA ASP A 147 -17.32 -5.90 2.61
C ASP A 147 -15.92 -6.38 2.26
N PHE A 148 -14.92 -5.74 2.85
CA PHE A 148 -13.53 -6.09 2.66
C PHE A 148 -13.03 -6.98 3.78
N VAL A 149 -12.42 -8.11 3.41
CA VAL A 149 -11.61 -8.92 4.31
C VAL A 149 -10.27 -8.23 4.55
N VAL A 150 -9.70 -7.66 3.50
CA VAL A 150 -8.53 -6.78 3.55
C VAL A 150 -8.95 -5.43 2.97
N PRO A 151 -9.00 -4.34 3.77
CA PRO A 151 -9.40 -3.03 3.24
C PRO A 151 -8.45 -2.50 2.16
N PRO A 152 -8.94 -1.76 1.15
CA PRO A 152 -8.08 -1.06 0.19
C PRO A 152 -7.31 0.09 0.86
N LEU A 153 -6.15 0.46 0.30
CA LEU A 153 -5.31 1.55 0.78
C LEU A 153 -5.21 2.69 -0.25
N PRO A 154 -6.31 3.43 -0.52
CA PRO A 154 -6.35 4.45 -1.56
C PRO A 154 -5.40 5.62 -1.31
N ASN A 155 -5.05 5.88 -0.05
CA ASN A 155 -4.16 6.98 0.33
C ASN A 155 -2.67 6.66 0.13
N LEU A 156 -2.30 5.45 -0.32
CA LEU A 156 -0.92 5.17 -0.73
C LEU A 156 -0.48 6.07 -1.89
N LEU A 157 -1.42 6.65 -2.64
CA LEU A 157 -1.16 7.72 -3.60
C LEU A 157 -0.36 8.89 -2.99
N PHE A 158 -0.53 9.15 -1.69
CA PHE A 158 0.11 10.23 -0.96
C PHE A 158 1.30 9.72 -0.14
N THR A 159 2.36 9.26 -0.84
CA THR A 159 3.57 8.64 -0.24
C THR A 159 4.30 9.50 0.80
N ARG A 160 4.08 10.83 0.78
CA ARG A 160 4.67 11.79 1.74
C ARG A 160 4.18 11.60 3.18
N ASP A 161 2.99 11.05 3.38
CA ASP A 161 2.39 11.00 4.71
C ASP A 161 2.93 9.83 5.55
N SER A 162 3.21 8.70 4.92
CA SER A 162 3.57 7.43 5.60
C SER A 162 5.04 7.40 6.04
N SER A 163 5.92 8.12 5.34
CA SER A 163 7.32 8.30 5.73
C SER A 163 7.90 9.62 5.25
N VAL A 164 8.88 10.13 5.99
CA VAL A 164 9.66 11.32 5.61
C VAL A 164 11.14 11.10 5.86
N TRP A 165 11.97 11.56 4.94
CA TRP A 165 13.43 11.59 5.10
C TRP A 165 13.85 12.90 5.78
N ILE A 166 14.69 12.80 6.82
CA ILE A 166 15.27 13.93 7.55
C ILE A 166 16.77 13.70 7.65
N GLY A 167 17.55 14.38 6.81
CA GLY A 167 18.96 14.06 6.65
C GLY A 167 19.10 12.69 6.01
N ASP A 168 19.89 11.82 6.61
CA ASP A 168 20.13 10.42 6.23
C ASP A 168 19.24 9.41 6.98
N GLU A 169 18.30 9.91 7.78
CA GLU A 169 17.36 9.10 8.55
C GLU A 169 15.96 9.13 7.93
N VAL A 170 15.22 8.03 8.09
CA VAL A 170 13.81 7.93 7.69
C VAL A 170 12.93 7.83 8.94
N ALA A 171 11.89 8.67 8.98
CA ALA A 171 10.84 8.58 9.98
C ALA A 171 9.60 7.94 9.35
N VAL A 172 9.21 6.75 9.82
CA VAL A 172 7.90 6.15 9.52
C VAL A 172 6.87 6.75 10.46
N THR A 173 5.81 7.32 9.90
CA THR A 173 4.83 8.06 10.69
C THR A 173 3.81 7.12 11.34
N SER A 174 3.31 7.53 12.51
CA SER A 174 2.12 6.92 13.11
C SER A 174 0.89 7.69 12.67
N LEU A 175 0.13 7.13 11.73
CA LEU A 175 -1.04 7.79 11.15
C LEU A 175 -2.20 7.74 12.14
N ALA A 176 -2.83 8.90 12.38
CA ALA A 176 -3.85 9.07 13.42
C ALA A 176 -5.18 8.35 13.12
N MET A 177 -5.47 8.10 11.85
CA MET A 177 -6.74 7.51 11.42
C MET A 177 -6.61 6.00 11.27
N PRO A 178 -7.48 5.19 11.91
CA PRO A 178 -7.37 3.73 11.88
C PRO A 178 -7.31 3.12 10.47
N ALA A 179 -8.04 3.72 9.51
CA ALA A 179 -8.06 3.30 8.11
C ALA A 179 -6.67 3.35 7.44
N ARG A 180 -5.72 4.12 7.97
CA ARG A 180 -4.39 4.33 7.41
C ARG A 180 -3.27 3.55 8.11
N HIS A 181 -3.55 2.85 9.23
CA HIS A 181 -2.49 2.14 9.98
C HIS A 181 -1.68 1.15 9.13
N ARG A 182 -2.35 0.48 8.19
CA ARG A 182 -1.71 -0.48 7.30
C ARG A 182 -0.75 0.16 6.30
N GLU A 183 -0.88 1.46 6.01
CA GLU A 183 0.11 2.17 5.19
C GLU A 183 1.46 2.21 5.90
N SER A 184 1.48 2.57 7.19
CA SER A 184 2.70 2.57 8.00
C SER A 184 3.32 1.18 8.11
N THR A 185 2.51 0.11 8.19
CA THR A 185 3.02 -1.27 8.20
C THR A 185 3.70 -1.64 6.88
N ILE A 186 3.13 -1.23 5.73
CA ILE A 186 3.76 -1.43 4.42
C ILE A 186 5.07 -0.65 4.31
N THR A 187 5.12 0.57 4.83
CA THR A 187 6.32 1.42 4.77
C THR A 187 7.43 0.99 5.75
N ALA A 188 7.11 0.26 6.82
CA ALA A 188 8.07 -0.19 7.82
C ALA A 188 8.69 -1.58 7.55
N ALA A 189 8.13 -2.34 6.61
CA ALA A 189 8.53 -3.72 6.31
C ALA A 189 9.84 -3.81 5.49
#